data_AF-A0A9R1S5K0-F1
#
_entry.id   AF-A0A9R1S5K0-F1
#
_cell.length_a   1.000
_cell.length_b   1.000
_cell.length_c   1.000
_cell.angle_alpha   90.00
_cell.angle_beta   90.00
_cell.angle_gamma   90.00
#
_symmetry.space_group_name_H-M   'P 1'
#
loop_
_entity.id
_entity.type
_entity.pdbx_description
1 polymer ?
#
loop_
_entity_poly.entity_id
_entity_poly.type
_entity_poly.pdbx_seq_one_letter_code
_entity_poly.pdbx_strand_id
1 'polypeptide(L)'
;MVNLFLEAPSNERCSASPQVIQGLGRCMNTRRDNPRGTLWRVSAECFNRVVTDEVRQENAECGSDMNSYRLSRARFWKEVADVYETFLVGSCGRVLSSDVPSADSATADESLEMTVLTVFGDSVLKLQKEAPVEVLQRLVNCLDRCASRTGSLPIQTVGLLPLHCSRFSLGCLQMMFSLCSCISKTSSYPAVSETSKVSISILTKRCEVILGQFLADENDLGDRPLPSVRIEETVCVLQELARLILDIETANALNIPLYLKDALRENQSHGRAHLLSLLPTFSELVVSR
;
A
#
# COMPACT_ATOMS: atom_id res chain seq x y z
N MET A 1 4.37 -27.50 7.62
CA MET A 1 3.41 -26.76 8.46
C MET A 1 2.41 -25.97 7.62
N VAL A 2 2.84 -25.01 6.78
CA VAL A 2 1.90 -24.22 5.95
C VAL A 2 1.08 -25.08 4.98
N ASN A 3 1.68 -26.06 4.31
CA ASN A 3 0.91 -26.97 3.45
C ASN A 3 -0.18 -27.74 4.23
N LEU A 4 0.17 -28.26 5.41
CA LEU A 4 -0.80 -28.93 6.30
C LEU A 4 -1.91 -27.98 6.77
N PHE A 5 -1.57 -26.72 7.06
CA PHE A 5 -2.56 -25.70 7.41
C PHE A 5 -3.51 -25.42 6.24
N LEU A 6 -2.98 -25.27 5.02
CA LEU A 6 -3.81 -25.00 3.84
C LEU A 6 -4.73 -26.17 3.46
N GLU A 7 -4.31 -27.40 3.74
CA GLU A 7 -5.11 -28.63 3.55
C GLU A 7 -6.15 -28.87 4.66
N ALA A 8 -6.06 -28.15 5.78
CA ALA A 8 -6.96 -28.35 6.92
C ALA A 8 -8.39 -27.84 6.62
N PRO A 9 -9.42 -28.42 7.28
CA PRO A 9 -10.80 -27.94 7.17
C PRO A 9 -10.97 -26.45 7.53
N SER A 10 -11.92 -25.77 6.88
CA SER A 10 -12.14 -24.32 7.01
C SER A 10 -12.36 -23.83 8.45
N ASN A 11 -13.01 -24.65 9.29
CA ASN A 11 -13.28 -24.35 10.70
C ASN A 11 -12.00 -24.35 11.55
N GLU A 12 -11.15 -25.37 11.39
CA GLU A 12 -9.85 -25.47 12.05
C GLU A 12 -8.96 -24.29 11.64
N ARG A 13 -8.91 -24.00 10.34
CA ARG A 13 -8.14 -22.90 9.78
C ARG A 13 -8.56 -21.54 10.32
N CYS A 14 -9.85 -21.25 10.36
CA CYS A 14 -10.35 -19.97 10.89
C CYS A 14 -9.91 -19.72 12.34
N SER A 15 -9.88 -20.77 13.16
CA SER A 15 -9.47 -20.67 14.57
C SER A 15 -7.95 -20.51 14.75
N ALA A 16 -7.16 -21.10 13.84
CA ALA A 16 -5.70 -21.15 13.92
C ALA A 16 -4.99 -20.07 13.09
N SER A 17 -5.70 -19.43 12.14
CA SER A 17 -5.11 -18.47 11.21
C SER A 17 -4.44 -17.27 11.90
N PRO A 18 -5.00 -16.67 12.98
CA PRO A 18 -4.30 -15.57 13.66
C PRO A 18 -2.94 -15.99 14.22
N GLN A 19 -2.83 -17.19 14.81
CA GLN A 19 -1.59 -17.70 15.39
C GLN A 19 -0.57 -18.06 14.31
N VAL A 20 -1.02 -18.63 13.18
CA VAL A 20 -0.16 -18.92 12.03
C VAL A 20 0.40 -17.63 11.43
N ILE A 21 -0.44 -16.62 11.21
CA ILE A 21 -0.02 -15.30 10.71
C ILE A 21 0.98 -14.66 11.67
N GLN A 22 0.68 -14.64 12.97
CA GLN A 22 1.57 -14.08 13.98
C GLN A 22 2.94 -14.79 14.00
N GLY A 23 2.94 -16.13 13.94
CA GLY A 23 4.15 -16.95 13.92
C GLY A 23 5.02 -16.65 12.69
N LEU A 24 4.40 -16.61 11.51
CA LEU A 24 5.09 -16.23 10.26
C LEU A 24 5.65 -14.80 10.35
N GLY A 25 4.88 -13.87 10.90
CA GLY A 25 5.32 -12.49 11.14
C GLY A 25 6.57 -12.39 12.00
N ARG A 26 6.64 -13.14 13.09
CA ARG A 26 7.85 -13.20 13.94
C ARG A 26 9.06 -13.71 13.16
N CYS A 27 8.87 -14.74 12.33
CA CYS A 27 9.93 -15.27 11.48
C CYS A 27 10.35 -14.29 10.38
N MET A 28 9.41 -13.55 9.78
CA MET A 28 9.69 -12.47 8.82
C MET A 28 10.53 -11.35 9.46
N ASN A 29 10.26 -11.02 10.73
CA ASN A 29 11.00 -9.98 11.44
C ASN A 29 12.47 -10.32 11.71
N THR A 30 12.86 -11.60 11.60
CA THR A 30 14.28 -11.99 11.68
C THR A 30 15.13 -11.34 10.59
N ARG A 31 14.52 -10.79 9.53
CA ARG A 31 15.17 -9.93 8.55
C ARG A 31 15.96 -8.78 9.20
N ARG A 32 15.48 -8.23 10.32
CA ARG A 32 16.12 -7.10 11.00
C ARG A 32 17.46 -7.47 11.62
N ASP A 33 17.50 -8.63 12.28
CA ASP A 33 18.67 -9.09 13.03
C ASP A 33 19.60 -9.96 12.15
N ASN A 34 19.03 -10.65 11.16
CA ASN A 34 19.73 -11.52 10.23
C ASN A 34 19.18 -11.38 8.79
N PRO A 35 19.49 -10.27 8.09
CA PRO A 35 19.00 -10.01 6.73
C PRO A 35 19.48 -11.04 5.71
N ARG A 36 20.60 -11.72 5.96
CA ARG A 36 21.14 -12.78 5.09
C ARG A 36 20.45 -14.12 5.31
N GLY A 37 19.83 -14.34 6.46
CA GLY A 37 19.15 -15.58 6.79
C GLY A 37 18.01 -15.91 5.82
N THR A 38 17.80 -17.19 5.53
CA THR A 38 16.72 -17.64 4.62
C THR A 38 15.35 -17.66 5.29
N LEU A 39 15.30 -17.67 6.63
CA LEU A 39 14.08 -17.81 7.41
C LEU A 39 13.03 -16.74 7.06
N TRP A 40 13.43 -15.47 6.98
CA TRP A 40 12.50 -14.38 6.69
C TRP A 40 11.93 -14.50 5.27
N ARG A 41 12.72 -14.96 4.29
CA ARG A 41 12.30 -15.13 2.89
C ARG A 41 11.23 -16.21 2.77
N VAL A 42 11.54 -17.40 3.29
CA VAL A 42 10.61 -18.54 3.32
C VAL A 42 9.34 -18.16 4.08
N SER A 43 9.47 -17.40 5.16
CA SER A 43 8.31 -16.95 5.96
C SER A 43 7.46 -15.94 5.22
N ALA A 44 8.05 -15.02 4.46
CA ALA A 44 7.31 -14.04 3.64
C ALA A 44 6.55 -14.73 2.49
N GLU A 45 7.17 -15.70 1.81
CA GLU A 45 6.50 -16.53 0.80
C GLU A 45 5.32 -17.32 1.41
N CYS A 46 5.55 -17.93 2.57
CA CYS A 46 4.53 -18.65 3.31
C CYS A 46 3.38 -17.73 3.74
N PHE A 47 3.70 -16.55 4.27
CA PHE A 47 2.72 -15.55 4.68
C PHE A 47 1.85 -15.11 3.51
N ASN A 48 2.47 -14.80 2.35
CA ASN A 48 1.74 -14.44 1.14
C ASN A 48 0.75 -15.54 0.71
N ARG A 49 1.15 -16.80 0.78
CA ARG A 49 0.27 -17.94 0.46
C ARG A 49 -0.91 -18.04 1.43
N VAL A 50 -0.64 -17.99 2.73
CA VAL A 50 -1.67 -18.11 3.78
C VAL A 50 -2.66 -16.95 3.72
N VAL A 51 -2.18 -15.71 3.66
CA VAL A 51 -3.06 -14.53 3.64
C VAL A 51 -3.93 -14.49 2.39
N THR A 52 -3.37 -14.85 1.22
CA THR A 52 -4.12 -14.86 -0.04
C THR A 52 -5.25 -15.89 0.02
N ASP A 53 -4.98 -17.06 0.59
CA ASP A 53 -5.98 -18.13 0.70
C ASP A 53 -7.09 -17.76 1.71
N GLU A 54 -6.71 -17.26 2.89
CA GLU A 54 -7.65 -16.85 3.96
C GLU A 54 -8.50 -15.61 3.60
N VAL A 55 -8.03 -14.75 2.68
CA VAL A 55 -8.84 -13.61 2.20
C VAL A 55 -9.78 -14.03 1.07
N ARG A 56 -9.38 -15.01 0.25
CA ARG A 56 -10.21 -15.52 -0.86
C ARG A 56 -11.30 -16.47 -0.41
N GLN A 57 -11.15 -17.10 0.75
CA GLN A 57 -12.12 -18.04 1.28
C GLN A 57 -13.50 -17.38 1.37
N GLU A 58 -14.45 -17.91 0.59
CA GLU A 58 -15.86 -17.54 0.73
C GLU A 58 -16.40 -18.14 2.01
N ASN A 59 -17.31 -17.42 2.68
CA ASN A 59 -17.89 -17.78 3.97
C ASN A 59 -18.33 -19.25 3.95
N ALA A 60 -17.44 -20.14 4.39
CA ALA A 60 -17.76 -21.53 4.60
C ALA A 60 -18.86 -21.50 5.67
N GLU A 61 -19.98 -22.15 5.38
CA GLU A 61 -21.10 -22.29 6.31
C GLU A 61 -20.55 -22.80 7.65
N CYS A 62 -20.22 -21.87 8.54
CA CYS A 62 -19.70 -22.17 9.85
C CYS A 62 -20.91 -22.64 10.65
N GLY A 63 -21.19 -23.93 10.53
CA GLY A 63 -22.18 -24.60 11.32
C GLY A 63 -21.83 -24.41 12.79
N SER A 64 -22.57 -23.50 13.44
CA SER A 64 -22.86 -23.40 14.88
C SER A 64 -22.27 -22.29 15.76
N ASP A 65 -21.33 -21.42 15.33
CA ASP A 65 -21.00 -20.23 16.15
C ASP A 65 -20.46 -19.02 15.35
N MET A 66 -21.38 -18.20 14.84
CA MET A 66 -21.07 -16.96 14.11
C MET A 66 -20.29 -15.93 14.94
N ASN A 67 -20.41 -15.94 16.26
CA ASN A 67 -19.71 -14.97 17.11
C ASN A 67 -18.23 -15.32 17.25
N SER A 68 -17.92 -16.61 17.42
CA SER A 68 -16.55 -17.12 17.43
C SER A 68 -15.84 -16.86 16.09
N TYR A 69 -16.54 -17.06 14.97
CA TYR A 69 -16.03 -16.75 13.63
C TYR A 69 -15.66 -15.27 13.49
N ARG A 70 -16.58 -14.35 13.83
CA ARG A 70 -16.34 -12.90 13.76
C ARG A 70 -15.15 -12.46 14.60
N LEU A 71 -15.04 -12.97 15.84
CA LEU A 71 -13.90 -12.66 16.71
C LEU A 71 -12.58 -13.16 16.12
N SER A 72 -12.58 -14.36 15.54
CA SER A 72 -11.40 -14.94 14.89
C SER A 72 -10.99 -14.15 13.66
N ARG A 73 -11.95 -13.73 12.83
CA ARG A 73 -11.70 -12.84 11.67
C ARG A 73 -11.16 -11.47 12.08
N ALA A 74 -11.69 -10.86 13.13
CA ALA A 74 -11.19 -9.59 13.63
C ALA A 74 -9.73 -9.72 14.13
N ARG A 75 -9.40 -10.82 14.83
CA ARG A 75 -8.02 -11.12 15.25
C ARG A 75 -7.11 -11.37 14.06
N PHE A 76 -7.55 -12.14 13.07
CA PHE A 76 -6.80 -12.39 11.84
C PHE A 76 -6.40 -11.08 11.16
N TRP A 77 -7.37 -10.19 10.92
CA TRP A 77 -7.12 -8.90 10.29
C TRP A 77 -6.16 -8.02 11.10
N LYS A 78 -6.27 -8.04 12.42
CA LYS A 78 -5.33 -7.33 13.30
C LYS A 78 -3.91 -7.87 13.15
N GLU A 79 -3.71 -9.18 13.20
CA GLU A 79 -2.37 -9.79 13.06
C GLU A 79 -1.80 -9.52 11.66
N VAL A 80 -2.61 -9.59 10.59
CA VAL A 80 -2.17 -9.22 9.23
C VAL A 80 -1.63 -7.79 9.19
N ALA A 81 -2.34 -6.84 9.80
CA ALA A 81 -1.88 -5.45 9.88
C ALA A 81 -0.58 -5.30 10.69
N ASP A 82 -0.50 -5.97 11.85
CA ASP A 82 0.70 -5.94 12.70
C ASP A 82 1.93 -6.49 11.96
N VAL A 83 1.76 -7.57 11.16
CA VAL A 83 2.82 -8.14 10.33
C VAL A 83 3.27 -7.17 9.25
N TYR A 84 2.36 -6.59 8.47
CA TYR A 84 2.73 -5.64 7.41
C TYR A 84 3.41 -4.39 7.98
N GLU A 85 2.87 -3.80 9.04
CA GLU A 85 3.48 -2.64 9.70
C GLU A 85 4.91 -2.95 10.20
N THR A 86 5.09 -4.11 10.82
CA THR A 86 6.40 -4.47 11.37
C THR A 86 7.40 -4.84 10.27
N PHE A 87 6.99 -5.65 9.30
CA PHE A 87 7.87 -6.15 8.25
C PHE A 87 8.22 -5.08 7.23
N LEU A 88 7.21 -4.37 6.70
CA LEU A 88 7.44 -3.36 5.68
C LEU A 88 8.08 -2.13 6.32
N VAL A 89 7.41 -1.48 7.27
CA VAL A 89 7.87 -0.16 7.76
C VAL A 89 9.15 -0.25 8.57
N GLY A 90 9.29 -1.26 9.42
CA GLY A 90 10.40 -1.29 10.37
C GLY A 90 11.69 -1.98 9.89
N SER A 91 11.77 -2.39 8.62
CA SER A 91 12.97 -3.03 8.05
C SER A 91 13.82 -2.10 7.17
N CYS A 92 13.34 -0.90 6.85
CA CYS A 92 14.05 0.03 5.97
C CYS A 92 14.90 1.03 6.76
N GLY A 93 16.18 1.16 6.38
CA GLY A 93 17.05 2.24 6.86
C GLY A 93 18.29 1.82 7.65
N ARG A 94 18.59 0.52 7.82
CA ARG A 94 19.90 0.11 8.33
C ARG A 94 20.86 -0.13 7.17
N VAL A 95 22.05 0.47 7.27
CA VAL A 95 23.21 0.15 6.45
C VAL A 95 23.43 -1.36 6.56
N LEU A 96 23.18 -2.08 5.48
CA LEU A 96 23.57 -3.48 5.37
C LEU A 96 25.09 -3.50 5.59
N SER A 97 25.54 -4.39 6.47
CA SER A 97 26.94 -4.65 6.82
C SER A 97 27.90 -4.49 5.62
N SER A 98 29.17 -4.09 5.85
CA SER A 98 30.16 -3.74 4.81
C SER A 98 30.44 -4.82 3.76
N ASP A 99 29.96 -6.04 3.98
CA ASP A 99 30.00 -7.10 3.00
C ASP A 99 28.81 -6.96 2.03
N VAL A 100 29.11 -6.59 0.79
CA VAL A 100 28.13 -6.46 -0.28
C VAL A 100 27.49 -7.84 -0.55
N PRO A 101 26.16 -8.01 -0.41
CA PRO A 101 25.48 -9.24 -0.81
C PRO A 101 25.70 -9.50 -2.30
N SER A 102 25.69 -10.78 -2.73
CA SER A 102 25.80 -11.08 -4.15
C SER A 102 24.67 -10.41 -4.93
N ALA A 103 24.94 -9.95 -6.14
CA ALA A 103 23.93 -9.29 -6.99
C ALA A 103 22.66 -10.15 -7.14
N ASP A 104 22.82 -11.47 -7.27
CA ASP A 104 21.72 -12.43 -7.38
C ASP A 104 20.86 -12.52 -6.11
N SER A 105 21.46 -12.40 -4.93
CA SER A 105 20.71 -12.41 -3.67
C SER A 105 19.93 -11.11 -3.46
N ALA A 106 20.49 -9.97 -3.88
CA ALA A 106 19.83 -8.68 -3.78
C ALA A 106 18.63 -8.55 -4.73
N THR A 107 18.75 -9.09 -5.95
CA THR A 107 17.63 -9.09 -6.93
C THR A 107 16.51 -10.03 -6.50
N ALA A 108 16.83 -11.20 -5.93
CA ALA A 108 15.84 -12.10 -5.35
C ALA A 108 15.09 -11.44 -4.18
N ASP A 109 15.79 -10.70 -3.32
CA ASP A 109 15.18 -9.97 -2.21
C ASP A 109 14.24 -8.86 -2.71
N GLU A 110 14.68 -8.07 -3.69
CA GLU A 110 13.85 -7.03 -4.34
C GLU A 110 12.59 -7.64 -4.98
N SER A 111 12.73 -8.76 -5.69
CA SER A 111 11.60 -9.47 -6.29
C SER A 111 10.60 -9.98 -5.24
N LEU A 112 11.10 -10.50 -4.13
CA LEU A 112 10.26 -10.97 -3.02
C LEU A 112 9.53 -9.80 -2.35
N GLU A 113 10.21 -8.67 -2.10
CA GLU A 113 9.58 -7.46 -1.57
C GLU A 113 8.45 -6.95 -2.47
N MET A 114 8.69 -6.89 -3.78
CA MET A 114 7.67 -6.49 -4.74
C MET A 114 6.51 -7.49 -4.77
N THR A 115 6.78 -8.79 -4.63
CA THR A 115 5.73 -9.82 -4.51
C THR A 115 4.89 -9.63 -3.25
N VAL A 116 5.52 -9.32 -2.10
CA VAL A 116 4.82 -9.00 -0.85
C VAL A 116 3.94 -7.76 -1.03
N LEU A 117 4.43 -6.73 -1.72
CA LEU A 117 3.65 -5.53 -2.04
C LEU A 117 2.47 -5.84 -2.96
N THR A 118 2.66 -6.66 -4.00
CA THR A 118 1.57 -7.09 -4.89
C THR A 118 0.51 -7.86 -4.12
N VAL A 119 0.88 -8.80 -3.26
CA VAL A 119 -0.08 -9.53 -2.41
C VAL A 119 -0.80 -8.58 -1.45
N PHE A 120 -0.07 -7.65 -0.85
CA PHE A 120 -0.63 -6.64 0.05
C PHE A 120 -1.69 -5.79 -0.65
N GLY A 121 -1.38 -5.28 -1.84
CA GLY A 121 -2.31 -4.50 -2.64
C GLY A 121 -3.48 -5.31 -3.19
N ASP A 122 -3.17 -6.33 -4.00
CA ASP A 122 -4.16 -7.02 -4.81
C ASP A 122 -4.97 -8.06 -4.05
N SER A 123 -4.37 -8.74 -3.07
CA SER A 123 -5.07 -9.78 -2.32
C SER A 123 -5.61 -9.26 -1.00
N VAL A 124 -4.89 -8.38 -0.30
CA VAL A 124 -5.30 -7.93 1.03
C VAL A 124 -6.13 -6.64 0.96
N LEU A 125 -5.70 -5.64 0.18
CA LEU A 125 -6.36 -4.32 0.11
C LEU A 125 -7.41 -4.16 -1.00
N LYS A 126 -7.49 -5.08 -1.98
CA LYS A 126 -8.61 -5.12 -2.96
C LYS A 126 -9.67 -6.19 -2.68
N LEU A 127 -9.34 -7.30 -2.02
CA LEU A 127 -10.25 -8.44 -1.80
C LEU A 127 -10.75 -8.61 -0.35
N GLN A 128 -10.44 -7.69 0.54
CA GLN A 128 -10.91 -7.59 1.92
C GLN A 128 -12.42 -7.72 2.03
N LYS A 129 -12.85 -8.91 2.41
CA LYS A 129 -14.19 -9.17 2.92
C LYS A 129 -14.11 -9.11 4.45
N GLU A 130 -15.02 -8.34 5.07
CA GLU A 130 -15.21 -8.31 6.53
C GLU A 130 -14.05 -7.74 7.37
N ALA A 131 -13.12 -6.99 6.75
CA ALA A 131 -12.09 -6.27 7.49
C ALA A 131 -12.69 -5.05 8.24
N PRO A 132 -12.39 -4.87 9.54
CA PRO A 132 -12.78 -3.64 10.25
C PRO A 132 -12.17 -2.40 9.61
N VAL A 133 -12.93 -1.31 9.54
CA VAL A 133 -12.50 -0.05 8.90
C VAL A 133 -11.23 0.51 9.54
N GLU A 134 -11.07 0.36 10.85
CA GLU A 134 -9.88 0.78 11.59
C GLU A 134 -8.63 0.00 11.13
N VAL A 135 -8.79 -1.29 10.81
CA VAL A 135 -7.71 -2.11 10.26
C VAL A 135 -7.38 -1.68 8.83
N LEU A 136 -8.38 -1.38 8.01
CA LEU A 136 -8.16 -0.87 6.65
C LEU A 136 -7.40 0.44 6.67
N GLN A 137 -7.77 1.37 7.56
CA GLN A 137 -7.06 2.63 7.74
C GLN A 137 -5.60 2.41 8.15
N ARG A 138 -5.34 1.47 9.06
CA ARG A 138 -3.96 1.09 9.45
C ARG A 138 -3.16 0.54 8.27
N LEU A 139 -3.74 -0.36 7.49
CA LEU A 139 -3.07 -0.95 6.33
C LEU A 139 -2.78 0.10 5.25
N VAL A 140 -3.74 0.96 4.91
CA VAL A 140 -3.51 2.04 3.94
C VAL A 140 -2.47 3.04 4.44
N ASN A 141 -2.48 3.40 5.73
CA ASN A 141 -1.42 4.22 6.33
C ASN A 141 -0.05 3.51 6.31
N CYS A 142 0.00 2.19 6.48
CA CYS A 142 1.23 1.41 6.34
C CYS A 142 1.78 1.52 4.90
N LEU A 143 0.91 1.41 3.89
CA LEU A 143 1.28 1.57 2.48
C LEU A 143 1.79 3.00 2.19
N ASP A 144 1.11 4.02 2.70
CA ASP A 144 1.50 5.43 2.57
C ASP A 144 2.88 5.71 3.21
N ARG A 145 3.14 5.17 4.41
CA ARG A 145 4.46 5.26 5.07
C ARG A 145 5.57 4.60 4.26
N CYS A 146 5.24 3.57 3.48
CA CYS A 146 6.21 2.93 2.58
C CYS A 146 6.47 3.81 1.34
N ALA A 147 5.42 4.41 0.77
CA ALA A 147 5.51 5.36 -0.34
C ALA A 147 6.20 6.68 0.06
N SER A 148 6.22 7.03 1.35
CA SER A 148 6.80 8.27 1.85
C SER A 148 8.30 8.22 2.12
N ARG A 149 8.94 7.05 1.98
CA ARG A 149 10.32 6.84 2.48
C ARG A 149 11.30 7.79 1.81
N THR A 150 11.25 7.83 0.49
CA THR A 150 12.02 8.73 -0.36
C THR A 150 11.62 10.18 -0.13
N GLY A 151 10.32 10.48 -0.06
CA GLY A 151 9.77 11.79 0.33
C GLY A 151 10.36 12.37 1.61
N SER A 152 10.55 11.55 2.64
CA SER A 152 10.98 11.98 3.99
C SER A 152 12.47 12.31 4.13
N LEU A 153 13.29 11.99 3.12
CA LEU A 153 14.73 12.23 3.17
C LEU A 153 15.07 13.63 2.66
N PRO A 154 16.06 14.33 3.26
CA PRO A 154 16.59 15.58 2.74
C PRO A 154 17.14 15.43 1.32
N ILE A 155 16.99 16.47 0.49
CA ILE A 155 17.43 16.50 -0.91
C ILE A 155 18.93 16.16 -1.09
N GLN A 156 19.76 16.52 -0.11
CA GLN A 156 21.20 16.24 -0.15
C GLN A 156 21.52 14.75 0.01
N THR A 157 20.60 13.97 0.58
CA THR A 157 20.83 12.57 0.98
C THR A 157 19.95 11.57 0.23
N VAL A 158 18.82 12.01 -0.33
CA VAL A 158 17.87 11.12 -1.02
C VAL A 158 18.51 10.40 -2.22
N GLY A 159 19.46 11.04 -2.91
CA GLY A 159 20.21 10.42 -4.00
C GLY A 159 21.21 9.34 -3.57
N LEU A 160 21.49 9.19 -2.28
CA LEU A 160 22.36 8.14 -1.72
C LEU A 160 21.59 6.87 -1.34
N LEU A 161 20.26 6.90 -1.42
CA LEU A 161 19.43 5.76 -1.09
C LEU A 161 19.67 4.62 -2.10
N PRO A 162 19.75 3.35 -1.65
CA PRO A 162 19.81 2.23 -2.56
C PRO A 162 18.63 2.23 -3.55
N LEU A 163 18.90 1.95 -4.82
CA LEU A 163 17.90 2.03 -5.90
C LEU A 163 16.66 1.15 -5.65
N HIS A 164 16.81 -0.01 -5.01
CA HIS A 164 15.68 -0.88 -4.68
C HIS A 164 14.69 -0.20 -3.72
N CYS A 165 15.16 0.67 -2.81
CA CYS A 165 14.30 1.38 -1.88
C CYS A 165 13.42 2.42 -2.60
N SER A 166 13.95 3.13 -3.60
CA SER A 166 13.16 4.08 -4.38
C SER A 166 12.13 3.36 -5.25
N ARG A 167 12.51 2.24 -5.89
CA ARG A 167 11.58 1.40 -6.65
C ARG A 167 10.45 0.85 -5.79
N PHE A 168 10.76 0.34 -4.60
CA PHE A 168 9.74 -0.14 -3.67
C PHE A 168 8.79 0.98 -3.23
N SER A 169 9.34 2.15 -2.85
CA SER A 169 8.55 3.34 -2.49
C SER A 169 7.61 3.77 -3.62
N LEU A 170 8.13 3.81 -4.85
CA LEU A 170 7.36 4.13 -6.05
C LEU A 170 6.27 3.10 -6.33
N GLY A 171 6.57 1.80 -6.16
CA GLY A 171 5.58 0.73 -6.24
C GLY A 171 4.46 0.90 -5.22
N CYS A 172 4.78 1.31 -3.99
CA CYS A 172 3.76 1.59 -2.97
C CYS A 172 2.86 2.76 -3.40
N LEU A 173 3.44 3.83 -3.94
CA LEU A 173 2.68 4.97 -4.46
C LEU A 173 1.73 4.56 -5.60
N GLN A 174 2.24 3.80 -6.58
CA GLN A 174 1.44 3.27 -7.69
C GLN A 174 0.31 2.37 -7.18
N MET A 175 0.56 1.56 -6.15
CA MET A 175 -0.47 0.74 -5.53
C MET A 175 -1.59 1.60 -4.92
N MET A 176 -1.27 2.73 -4.25
CA MET A 176 -2.30 3.63 -3.73
C MET A 176 -3.20 4.20 -4.83
N PHE A 177 -2.63 4.57 -5.98
CA PHE A 177 -3.41 4.95 -7.16
C PHE A 177 -4.29 3.80 -7.66
N SER A 178 -3.74 2.59 -7.72
CA SER A 178 -4.48 1.39 -8.13
C SER A 178 -5.68 1.09 -7.21
N LEU A 179 -5.56 1.35 -5.90
CA LEU A 179 -6.65 1.18 -4.93
C LEU A 179 -7.80 2.19 -5.12
N CYS A 180 -7.48 3.38 -5.63
CA CYS A 180 -8.48 4.44 -5.86
C CYS A 180 -9.10 4.39 -7.26
N SER A 181 -8.48 3.69 -8.20
CA SER A 181 -8.91 3.67 -9.60
C SER A 181 -10.10 2.74 -9.82
N CYS A 182 -11.13 3.27 -10.49
CA CYS A 182 -12.24 2.48 -11.00
C CYS A 182 -11.79 1.71 -12.25
N ILE A 183 -11.58 0.40 -12.13
CA ILE A 183 -11.37 -0.47 -13.30
C ILE A 183 -12.76 -0.86 -13.81
N SER A 184 -13.23 -0.20 -14.86
CA SER A 184 -14.42 -0.68 -15.57
C SER A 184 -14.07 -2.00 -16.26
N LYS A 185 -14.52 -3.13 -15.70
CA LYS A 185 -14.83 -4.36 -16.47
C LYS A 185 -15.47 -5.49 -15.62
N THR A 186 -16.72 -5.80 -16.01
CA THR A 186 -17.23 -7.17 -16.22
C THR A 186 -17.11 -8.19 -15.08
N SER A 187 -17.46 -7.83 -13.85
CA SER A 187 -17.87 -8.83 -12.85
C SER A 187 -19.02 -8.30 -12.01
N SER A 188 -19.93 -9.18 -11.61
CA SER A 188 -21.25 -8.89 -11.03
C SER A 188 -21.23 -8.27 -9.62
N TYR A 189 -20.10 -7.73 -9.16
CA TYR A 189 -19.98 -7.09 -7.86
C TYR A 189 -19.23 -5.76 -7.95
N PRO A 190 -19.92 -4.67 -8.31
CA PRO A 190 -19.39 -3.31 -8.23
C PRO A 190 -19.56 -2.79 -6.79
N ALA A 191 -19.15 -3.56 -5.78
CA ALA A 191 -19.07 -3.01 -4.43
C ALA A 191 -17.84 -2.11 -4.40
N VAL A 192 -18.06 -0.79 -4.32
CA VAL A 192 -16.97 0.13 -4.03
C VAL A 192 -16.30 -0.35 -2.76
N SER A 193 -15.00 -0.54 -2.86
CA SER A 193 -14.23 -1.04 -1.74
C SER A 193 -14.13 0.05 -0.67
N GLU A 194 -14.47 -0.24 0.58
CA GLU A 194 -14.19 0.69 1.70
C GLU A 194 -12.71 1.13 1.74
N THR A 195 -11.81 0.30 1.21
CA THR A 195 -10.40 0.67 1.05
C THR A 195 -10.20 1.83 0.08
N SER A 196 -10.95 1.93 -1.03
CA SER A 196 -10.79 3.06 -1.97
C SER A 196 -11.21 4.38 -1.34
N LYS A 197 -12.31 4.38 -0.56
CA LYS A 197 -12.79 5.54 0.20
C LYS A 197 -11.78 6.02 1.24
N VAL A 198 -11.15 5.08 1.96
CA VAL A 198 -10.08 5.41 2.90
C VAL A 198 -8.83 5.91 2.16
N SER A 199 -8.46 5.24 1.07
CA SER A 199 -7.23 5.50 0.32
C SER A 199 -7.22 6.85 -0.38
N ILE A 200 -8.33 7.32 -0.93
CA ILE A 200 -8.34 8.53 -1.74
C ILE A 200 -7.94 9.78 -0.94
N SER A 201 -8.39 9.89 0.31
CA SER A 201 -8.02 11.01 1.17
C SER A 201 -6.51 11.05 1.46
N ILE A 202 -5.92 9.87 1.73
CA ILE A 202 -4.49 9.71 2.00
C ILE A 202 -3.67 9.94 0.72
N LEU A 203 -4.11 9.39 -0.41
CA LEU A 203 -3.49 9.56 -1.71
C LEU A 203 -3.44 11.03 -2.13
N THR A 204 -4.56 11.75 -2.04
CA THR A 204 -4.60 13.18 -2.38
C THR A 204 -3.64 13.97 -1.51
N LYS A 205 -3.59 13.70 -0.19
CA LYS A 205 -2.65 14.38 0.69
C LYS A 205 -1.19 14.06 0.35
N ARG A 206 -0.90 12.80 0.00
CA ARG A 206 0.43 12.38 -0.46
C ARG A 206 0.84 13.11 -1.74
N CYS A 207 -0.07 13.26 -2.70
CA CYS A 207 0.19 14.02 -3.93
C CYS A 207 0.51 15.49 -3.63
N GLU A 208 -0.24 16.14 -2.75
CA GLU A 208 0.08 17.52 -2.30
C GLU A 208 1.50 17.61 -1.75
N VAL A 209 1.89 16.68 -0.87
CA VAL A 209 3.22 16.65 -0.26
C VAL A 209 4.31 16.45 -1.29
N ILE A 210 4.15 15.51 -2.24
CA ILE A 210 5.17 15.25 -3.28
C ILE A 210 5.35 16.47 -4.18
N LEU A 211 4.25 17.06 -4.65
CA LEU A 211 4.29 18.21 -5.55
C LEU A 211 4.83 19.47 -4.84
N GLY A 212 4.45 19.69 -3.59
CA GLY A 212 5.00 20.78 -2.78
C GLY A 212 6.48 20.58 -2.46
N GLN A 213 6.90 19.35 -2.15
CA GLN A 213 8.32 19.04 -1.91
C GLN A 213 9.15 19.27 -3.18
N PHE A 214 8.62 18.89 -4.34
CA PHE A 214 9.28 19.14 -5.62
C PHE A 214 9.55 20.63 -5.85
N LEU A 215 8.58 21.50 -5.57
CA LEU A 215 8.75 22.96 -5.66
C LEU A 215 9.77 23.49 -4.65
N ALA A 216 9.69 23.06 -3.40
CA ALA A 216 10.65 23.47 -2.36
C ALA A 216 12.08 23.06 -2.75
N ASP A 217 12.24 21.82 -3.21
CA ASP A 217 13.52 21.27 -3.66
C ASP A 217 14.09 22.00 -4.88
N GLU A 218 13.24 22.38 -5.85
CA GLU A 218 13.62 23.17 -7.03
C GLU A 218 14.13 24.56 -6.62
N ASN A 219 13.43 25.23 -5.68
CA ASN A 219 13.82 26.53 -5.16
C ASN A 219 15.14 26.47 -4.35
N ASP A 220 15.34 25.44 -3.53
CA ASP A 220 16.54 25.26 -2.70
C ASP A 220 17.80 24.93 -3.52
N LEU A 221 17.62 24.21 -4.63
CA LEU A 221 18.74 23.82 -5.49
C LEU A 221 19.15 24.90 -6.50
N GLY A 222 18.22 25.77 -6.90
CA GLY A 222 18.43 26.73 -7.99
C GLY A 222 18.72 25.98 -9.29
N ASP A 223 19.84 26.30 -9.95
CA ASP A 223 20.23 25.69 -11.23
C ASP A 223 20.76 24.25 -11.13
N ARG A 224 20.88 23.69 -9.91
CA ARG A 224 21.38 22.32 -9.73
C ARG A 224 20.29 21.30 -10.07
N PRO A 225 20.63 20.18 -10.74
CA PRO A 225 19.64 19.17 -11.09
C PRO A 225 19.08 18.50 -9.83
N LEU A 226 17.76 18.28 -9.85
CA LEU A 226 17.07 17.48 -8.83
C LEU A 226 17.56 16.02 -8.87
N PRO A 227 17.65 15.34 -7.72
CA PRO A 227 17.90 13.90 -7.68
C PRO A 227 16.86 13.13 -8.51
N SER A 228 17.29 12.08 -9.23
CA SER A 228 16.39 11.32 -10.12
C SER A 228 15.16 10.77 -9.39
N VAL A 229 15.31 10.37 -8.13
CA VAL A 229 14.22 9.89 -7.27
C VAL A 229 13.09 10.92 -7.16
N ARG A 230 13.41 12.22 -7.00
CA ARG A 230 12.40 13.30 -6.95
C ARG A 230 11.67 13.46 -8.27
N ILE A 231 12.41 13.38 -9.36
CA ILE A 231 11.86 13.49 -10.72
C ILE A 231 10.92 12.31 -10.98
N GLU A 232 11.35 11.09 -10.66
CA GLU A 232 10.56 9.86 -10.82
C GLU A 232 9.27 9.90 -10.00
N GLU A 233 9.32 10.33 -8.73
CA GLU A 233 8.14 10.51 -7.87
C GLU A 233 7.15 11.50 -8.49
N THR A 234 7.62 12.70 -8.87
CA THR A 234 6.77 13.75 -9.45
C THR A 234 6.17 13.32 -10.78
N VAL A 235 6.96 12.71 -11.67
CA VAL A 235 6.48 12.21 -12.96
C VAL A 235 5.43 11.13 -12.74
N CYS A 236 5.64 10.20 -11.80
CA CYS A 236 4.65 9.19 -11.45
C CYS A 236 3.35 9.82 -10.96
N VAL A 237 3.41 10.77 -10.02
CA VAL A 237 2.22 11.47 -9.51
C VAL A 237 1.44 12.14 -10.64
N LEU A 238 2.11 12.92 -11.49
CA LEU A 238 1.45 13.64 -12.57
C LEU A 238 0.81 12.69 -13.60
N GLN A 239 1.51 11.62 -13.98
CA GLN A 239 0.98 10.63 -14.91
C GLN A 239 -0.19 9.85 -14.33
N GLU A 240 -0.09 9.41 -13.08
CA GLU A 240 -1.15 8.64 -12.44
C GLU A 240 -2.38 9.51 -12.16
N LEU A 241 -2.22 10.77 -11.73
CA LEU A 241 -3.34 11.72 -11.59
C LEU A 241 -4.06 11.98 -12.91
N ALA A 242 -3.32 12.05 -14.02
CA ALA A 242 -3.88 12.22 -15.36
C ALA A 242 -4.66 10.97 -15.83
N ARG A 243 -4.32 9.77 -15.34
CA ARG A 243 -5.02 8.51 -15.68
C ARG A 243 -6.13 8.15 -14.69
N LEU A 244 -6.05 8.63 -13.45
CA LEU A 244 -6.96 8.25 -12.37
C LEU A 244 -8.41 8.62 -12.67
N ILE A 245 -9.29 7.63 -12.61
CA ILE A 245 -10.74 7.78 -12.67
C ILE A 245 -11.31 7.18 -11.40
N LEU A 246 -12.02 7.99 -10.61
CA LEU A 246 -12.68 7.55 -9.38
C LEU A 246 -14.08 7.01 -9.68
N ASP A 247 -14.53 6.03 -8.92
CA ASP A 247 -15.97 5.76 -8.80
C ASP A 247 -16.67 6.87 -8.00
N ILE A 248 -18.00 6.91 -8.08
CA ILE A 248 -18.79 7.98 -7.45
C ILE A 248 -18.66 8.00 -5.92
N GLU A 249 -18.57 6.85 -5.25
CA GLU A 249 -18.51 6.82 -3.79
C GLU A 249 -17.11 7.20 -3.28
N THR A 250 -16.06 6.75 -3.96
CA THR A 250 -14.67 7.20 -3.70
C THR A 250 -14.53 8.70 -3.94
N ALA A 251 -15.09 9.22 -5.04
CA ALA A 251 -15.11 10.66 -5.29
C ALA A 251 -15.87 11.44 -4.20
N ASN A 252 -16.96 10.89 -3.66
CA ASN A 252 -17.70 11.51 -2.56
C ASN A 252 -16.92 11.54 -1.24
N ALA A 253 -15.97 10.63 -1.03
CA ALA A 253 -15.11 10.59 0.16
C ALA A 253 -14.05 11.71 0.18
N LEU A 254 -13.79 12.37 -0.96
CA LEU A 254 -12.89 13.53 -1.00
C LEU A 254 -13.44 14.71 -0.19
N ASN A 255 -12.55 15.44 0.46
CA ASN A 255 -12.89 16.64 1.21
C ASN A 255 -12.98 17.88 0.28
N ILE A 256 -13.99 17.88 -0.58
CA ILE A 256 -14.29 18.98 -1.51
C ILE A 256 -15.63 19.63 -1.09
N PRO A 257 -15.78 20.95 -1.18
CA PRO A 257 -17.05 21.64 -0.93
C PRO A 257 -18.23 21.02 -1.68
N LEU A 258 -19.39 20.92 -1.01
CA LEU A 258 -20.58 20.23 -1.54
C LEU A 258 -21.04 20.78 -2.89
N TYR A 259 -21.03 22.10 -3.06
CA TYR A 259 -21.44 22.73 -4.32
C TYR A 259 -20.57 22.30 -5.52
N LEU A 260 -19.28 21.99 -5.31
CA LEU A 260 -18.42 21.45 -6.36
C LEU A 260 -18.73 19.98 -6.63
N LYS A 261 -19.09 19.20 -5.61
CA LYS A 261 -19.53 17.81 -5.80
C LYS A 261 -20.82 17.76 -6.61
N ASP A 262 -21.75 18.66 -6.35
CA ASP A 262 -23.01 18.78 -7.11
C ASP A 262 -22.73 19.17 -8.57
N ALA A 263 -21.89 20.18 -8.80
CA ALA A 263 -21.49 20.58 -10.15
C ALA A 263 -20.76 19.45 -10.90
N LEU A 264 -19.90 18.66 -10.24
CA LEU A 264 -19.23 17.51 -10.85
C LEU A 264 -20.20 16.38 -11.23
N ARG A 265 -21.28 16.20 -10.46
CA ARG A 265 -22.34 15.23 -10.79
C ARG A 265 -23.13 15.68 -12.01
N GLU A 266 -23.54 16.94 -12.05
CA GLU A 266 -24.28 17.52 -13.19
C GLU A 266 -23.48 17.43 -14.50
N ASN A 267 -22.17 17.69 -14.43
CA ASN A 267 -21.27 17.66 -15.58
C ASN A 267 -20.73 16.26 -15.92
N GLN A 268 -21.20 15.20 -15.24
CA GLN A 268 -20.72 13.82 -15.40
C GLN A 268 -19.19 13.67 -15.26
N SER A 269 -18.54 14.57 -14.52
CA SER A 269 -17.09 14.67 -14.37
C SER A 269 -16.59 14.24 -12.99
N HIS A 270 -17.46 13.69 -12.14
CA HIS A 270 -17.16 13.20 -10.79
C HIS A 270 -15.95 12.25 -10.70
N GLY A 271 -15.67 11.45 -11.73
CA GLY A 271 -14.49 10.59 -11.76
C GLY A 271 -13.15 11.33 -11.76
N ARG A 272 -13.15 12.65 -11.99
CA ARG A 272 -11.96 13.52 -11.95
C ARG A 272 -11.96 14.46 -10.74
N ALA A 273 -12.78 14.21 -9.72
CA ALA A 273 -12.91 15.08 -8.55
C ALA A 273 -11.58 15.36 -7.83
N HIS A 274 -10.62 14.42 -7.85
CA HIS A 274 -9.29 14.59 -7.26
C HIS A 274 -8.53 15.79 -7.81
N LEU A 275 -8.75 16.16 -9.08
CA LEU A 275 -8.10 17.32 -9.69
C LEU A 275 -8.56 18.64 -9.06
N LEU A 276 -9.83 18.73 -8.65
CA LEU A 276 -10.32 19.91 -7.92
C LEU A 276 -9.76 19.96 -6.50
N SER A 277 -9.59 18.80 -5.85
CA SER A 277 -8.96 18.74 -4.53
C SER A 277 -7.51 19.22 -4.56
N LEU A 278 -6.79 18.94 -5.66
CA LEU A 278 -5.38 19.32 -5.85
C LEU A 278 -5.20 20.66 -6.57
N LEU A 279 -6.29 21.35 -6.93
CA LEU A 279 -6.23 22.59 -7.69
C LEU A 279 -5.33 23.67 -7.07
N PRO A 280 -5.31 23.87 -5.74
CA PRO A 280 -4.38 24.83 -5.12
C PRO A 280 -2.92 24.49 -5.40
N THR A 281 -2.53 23.22 -5.21
CA THR A 281 -1.16 22.75 -5.46
C THR A 281 -0.78 22.85 -6.93
N PHE A 282 -1.69 22.53 -7.86
CA PHE A 282 -1.42 22.70 -9.29
C PHE A 282 -1.26 24.17 -9.68
N SER A 283 -2.04 25.05 -9.08
CA SER A 283 -1.96 26.49 -9.35
C SER A 283 -0.61 27.04 -8.88
N GLU A 284 -0.14 26.62 -7.70
CA GLU A 284 1.18 26.98 -7.19
C GLU A 284 2.33 26.49 -8.09
N LEU A 285 2.23 25.25 -8.60
CA LEU A 285 3.18 24.69 -9.57
C LEU A 285 3.28 25.51 -10.86
N VAL A 286 2.15 26.07 -11.34
CA VAL A 286 2.11 26.86 -12.57
C VAL A 286 2.59 28.29 -12.33
N VAL A 287 2.23 28.91 -11.21
CA VAL A 287 2.61 30.31 -10.90
C VAL A 287 4.09 30.45 -10.56
N SER A 288 4.70 29.42 -9.99
CA SER A 288 6.11 29.44 -9.58
C SER A 288 7.10 29.29 -10.74
N ARG A 289 6.61 29.17 -11.99
CA ARG A 289 7.41 28.92 -13.21
C ARG A 289 7.08 29.93 -14.29
#